data_AF-A0A0L7AW13-F1
#
_entry.id   AF-A0A0L7AW13-F1
#
_cell.length_a   1.000
_cell.length_b   1.000
_cell.length_c   1.000
_cell.angle_alpha   90.00
_cell.angle_beta   90.00
_cell.angle_gamma   90.00
#
_symmetry.space_group_name_H-M   'P 1'
#
loop_
_entity.id
_entity.type
_entity.pdbx_description
1 polymer ?
#
loop_
_entity_poly.entity_id
_entity_poly.type
_entity_poly.pdbx_seq_one_letter_code
_entity_poly.pdbx_strand_id
1 'polypeptide(L)' 'MLKLFYSDVGLLTSSYGKKSALGILDGQAAMNMGGVYENVVAQELTAHGFTNLYYFTKKGIGELDFLIDVSVQ' A
#
# COMPACT_ATOMS: atom_id res chain seq x y z
N MET A 1 -6.60 3.91 -6.70
CA MET A 1 -5.64 4.19 -7.79
C MET A 1 -4.35 3.51 -7.39
N LEU A 2 -4.04 2.33 -7.95
CA LEU A 2 -2.81 1.61 -7.66
C LEU A 2 -1.64 2.43 -8.23
N LYS A 3 -0.95 3.17 -7.37
CA LYS A 3 0.31 3.80 -7.74
C LYS A 3 1.35 2.70 -7.75
N LEU A 4 1.52 2.09 -8.93
CA LEU A 4 2.66 1.26 -9.32
C LEU A 4 3.94 2.12 -9.39
N PHE A 5 4.19 2.92 -8.36
CA PHE A 5 5.44 3.62 -8.14
C PHE A 5 5.88 3.15 -6.78
N TYR A 6 7.04 2.51 -6.75
CA TYR A 6 7.75 2.02 -5.57
C TYR A 6 7.46 0.57 -5.19
N SER A 7 8.15 -0.30 -5.93
CA SER A 7 8.66 -1.60 -5.46
C SER A 7 9.70 -1.46 -4.32
N ASP A 8 9.84 -0.27 -3.72
CA ASP A 8 10.79 0.06 -2.65
C ASP A 8 10.19 1.13 -1.71
N VAL A 9 9.82 0.71 -0.50
CA VAL A 9 9.26 1.58 0.55
C VAL A 9 10.21 2.71 0.99
N GLY A 10 11.53 2.57 0.79
CA GLY A 10 12.53 3.59 1.10
C GLY A 10 12.53 4.77 0.12
N LEU A 11 12.19 4.49 -1.14
CA LEU A 11 12.03 5.52 -2.15
C LEU A 11 10.66 6.23 -2.03
N LEU A 12 9.61 5.54 -1.54
CA LEU A 12 8.32 6.14 -1.24
C LEU A 12 8.43 7.20 -0.12
N THR A 13 9.21 6.92 0.93
CA THR A 13 9.51 7.87 2.02
C THR A 13 10.24 9.13 1.52
N SER A 14 11.04 9.03 0.47
CA SER A 14 11.72 10.18 -0.16
C SER A 14 10.79 11.12 -0.94
N SER A 15 9.62 10.61 -1.37
CA SER A 15 8.62 11.38 -2.15
C SER A 15 7.69 12.21 -1.27
N TYR A 16 7.64 11.93 0.03
CA TYR A 16 6.99 12.79 1.02
C TYR A 16 7.87 14.03 1.25
N GLY A 17 7.27 15.24 1.20
CA GLY A 17 8.02 16.46 1.48
C GLY A 17 8.75 16.38 2.83
N LYS A 18 9.96 16.96 2.95
CA LYS A 18 10.89 16.81 4.10
C LYS A 18 10.23 16.74 5.50
N LYS A 19 9.15 17.50 5.73
CA LYS A 19 8.38 17.50 7.00
C LYS A 19 7.72 16.15 7.33
N SER A 20 7.21 15.43 6.34
CA SER A 20 6.52 14.15 6.52
C SER A 20 7.49 13.00 6.81
N ALA A 21 8.66 12.98 6.16
CA ALA A 21 9.73 12.02 6.46
C ALA A 21 10.29 12.24 7.87
N LEU A 22 10.50 13.50 8.27
CA LEU A 22 10.87 13.85 9.64
C LEU A 22 9.77 13.45 10.64
N GLY A 23 8.49 13.67 10.33
CA GLY A 23 7.39 13.25 11.20
C GLY A 23 7.36 11.74 11.48
N ILE A 24 7.69 10.90 10.49
CA ILE A 24 7.84 9.45 10.71
C ILE A 24 8.99 9.14 11.68
N LEU A 25 10.15 9.78 11.48
CA LEU A 25 11.35 9.56 12.32
C LEU A 25 11.19 10.12 13.74
N ASP A 26 10.43 11.20 13.89
CA ASP A 26 10.18 11.92 15.14
C ASP A 26 8.98 11.33 15.92
N GLY A 27 8.44 10.19 15.47
CA GLY A 27 7.30 9.50 16.10
C GLY A 27 5.95 10.22 15.96
N GLN A 28 5.87 11.26 15.13
CA GLN A 28 4.63 11.98 14.84
C GLN A 28 3.78 11.18 13.84
N ALA A 29 3.00 10.25 14.38
CA ALA A 29 2.08 9.36 13.68
C ALA A 29 0.84 10.03 13.05
N ALA A 30 0.90 11.34 12.75
CA ALA A 30 -0.23 12.08 12.20
C ALA A 30 -0.43 11.90 10.68
N MET A 31 0.43 11.12 10.02
CA MET A 31 0.37 10.92 8.58
C MET A 31 -0.56 9.74 8.22
N ASN A 32 -1.38 9.92 7.19
CA ASN A 32 -2.17 8.84 6.63
C ASN A 32 -1.24 7.82 5.94
N MET A 33 -1.11 6.64 6.56
CA MET A 33 -0.27 5.54 6.08
C MET A 33 -1.04 4.47 5.29
N GLY A 34 -2.31 4.72 4.92
CA GLY A 34 -3.15 3.74 4.21
C GLY A 34 -2.47 3.19 2.95
N GLY A 35 -2.04 4.08 2.05
CA GLY A 35 -1.33 3.67 0.83
C GLY A 35 0.03 3.00 1.07
N VAL A 36 0.67 3.21 2.23
CA VAL A 36 1.91 2.50 2.59
C VAL A 36 1.58 1.07 2.99
N TYR A 37 0.59 0.88 3.86
CA TYR A 37 0.16 -0.45 4.28
C TYR A 37 -0.42 -1.26 3.13
N GLU A 38 -1.22 -0.64 2.26
CA GLU A 38 -1.73 -1.28 1.05
C GLU A 38 -0.58 -1.83 0.19
N ASN A 39 0.48 -1.04 -0.01
CA ASN A 39 1.62 -1.45 -0.82
C ASN A 39 2.42 -2.58 -0.16
N VAL A 40 2.61 -2.55 1.17
CA VAL A 40 3.25 -3.65 1.91
C VAL A 40 2.46 -4.95 1.73
N VAL A 41 1.13 -4.91 1.84
CA VAL A 41 0.26 -6.08 1.66
C VAL A 41 0.35 -6.61 0.22
N ALA A 42 0.32 -5.73 -0.79
CA ALA A 42 0.47 -6.13 -2.19
C ALA A 42 1.80 -6.82 -2.48
N GLN A 43 2.89 -6.29 -1.93
CA GLN A 43 4.24 -6.84 -2.10
C GLN A 43 4.36 -8.22 -1.45
N GLU A 44 3.87 -8.37 -0.22
CA GLU A 44 3.89 -9.66 0.48
C GLU A 44 3.07 -10.70 -0.28
N LEU A 45 1.83 -10.39 -0.67
CA LEU A 45 0.98 -11.32 -1.43
C LEU A 45 1.63 -11.75 -2.75
N THR A 46 2.26 -10.81 -3.47
CA THR A 46 2.98 -11.11 -4.71
C THR A 46 4.19 -12.03 -4.42
N ALA A 47 4.93 -11.79 -3.34
CA ALA A 47 6.06 -12.62 -2.93
C ALA A 47 5.65 -14.08 -2.59
N HIS A 48 4.41 -14.28 -2.10
CA HIS A 48 3.82 -15.60 -1.85
C HIS A 48 3.12 -16.22 -3.07
N GLY A 49 3.38 -15.71 -4.28
CA GLY A 49 2.90 -16.30 -5.53
C GLY A 49 1.51 -15.83 -5.97
N PHE A 50 0.83 -14.98 -5.19
CA PHE A 50 -0.44 -14.38 -5.59
C PHE A 50 -0.20 -13.20 -6.55
N THR A 51 0.03 -13.53 -7.81
CA THR A 51 0.36 -12.55 -8.86
C THR A 51 -0.85 -11.73 -9.35
N ASN A 52 -2.07 -12.24 -9.11
CA ASN A 52 -3.31 -11.57 -9.49
C ASN A 52 -3.98 -10.98 -8.24
N LEU A 53 -3.81 -9.67 -8.06
CA LEU A 53 -4.46 -8.91 -6.99
C LEU A 53 -5.66 -8.14 -7.54
N TYR A 54 -6.82 -8.30 -6.93
CA TYR A 54 -8.05 -7.61 -7.30
C TYR A 54 -8.44 -6.58 -6.24
N TYR A 55 -8.99 -5.44 -6.67
CA TYR A 55 -9.47 -4.37 -5.79
C TYR A 55 -10.91 -4.00 -6.14
N PHE A 56 -11.67 -3.51 -5.16
CA PHE A 56 -13.05 -3.08 -5.37
C PHE A 56 -13.32 -1.75 -4.65
N THR A 57 -13.97 -0.82 -5.35
CA THR A 57 -14.45 0.42 -4.74
C THR A 57 -15.80 0.78 -5.32
N LYS A 58 -16.77 1.11 -4.46
CA LYS A 58 -18.09 1.55 -4.87
C LYS A 58 -18.65 2.57 -3.89
N LYS A 59 -19.04 3.73 -4.44
CA LYS A 59 -19.67 4.81 -3.68
C LYS A 59 -20.92 4.30 -2.95
N GLY A 60 -20.99 4.57 -1.64
CA GLY A 60 -22.10 4.15 -0.78
C GLY A 60 -22.06 2.70 -0.31
N ILE A 61 -21.07 1.90 -0.73
CA ILE A 61 -20.84 0.53 -0.24
C ILE A 61 -19.50 0.43 0.50
N GLY A 62 -18.46 1.06 -0.05
CA GLY A 62 -17.13 1.08 0.56
C GLY A 62 -16.03 0.65 -0.40
N GLU A 63 -14.89 0.34 0.19
CA GLU A 63 -13.64 -0.05 -0.46
C GLU A 63 -13.19 -1.41 0.09
N LEU A 64 -12.63 -2.23 -0.80
CA LEU A 64 -11.92 -3.47 -0.50
C LEU A 64 -10.57 -3.39 -1.21
N ASP A 65 -9.51 -3.27 -0.41
CA ASP A 65 -8.16 -3.02 -0.90
C ASP A 65 -7.60 -4.22 -1.68
N PHE A 66 -7.80 -5.44 -1.16
CA PHE A 66 -7.30 -6.67 -1.78
C PHE A 66 -8.30 -7.82 -1.70
N LEU A 67 -8.47 -8.50 -2.83
CA LEU A 67 -9.07 -9.81 -2.98
C LEU A 67 -8.06 -10.69 -3.73
N ILE A 68 -7.83 -11.89 -3.19
CA ILE A 68 -6.96 -12.90 -3.79
C ILE A 68 -7.74 -14.20 -3.99
N ASP A 69 -7.33 -14.97 -4.98
CA ASP A 69 -7.81 -16.32 -5.18
C ASP A 69 -6.73 -17.31 -4.74
N VAL A 70 -7.05 -18.11 -3.71
CA VAL A 70 -6.14 -19.13 -3.15
C VAL A 70 -6.18 -20.45 -3.92
N SER A 71 -7.11 -20.61 -4.86
CA SER A 71 -7.24 -21.81 -5.68
C SER A 71 -6.36 -21.80 -6.94
N VAL A 72 -5.76 -20.66 -7.28
CA VAL A 72 -4.92 -20.44 -8.47
C VAL A 72 -3.46 -20.19 -8.05
N GLN A 73 -2.92 -21.06 -7.18
CA GLN A 73 -1.51 -21.08 -6.78
C GLN A 73 -0.72 -22.16 -7.51
#